data_AF-A0A5D0MFV4-F1
#
_entry.id   AF-A0A5D0MFV4-F1
#
_cell.length_a   1.000
_cell.length_b   1.000
_cell.length_c   1.000
_cell.angle_alpha   90.00
_cell.angle_beta   90.00
_cell.angle_gamma   90.00
#
_symmetry.space_group_name_H-M   'P 1'
#
loop_
_entity.id
_entity.type
_entity.pdbx_description
1 polymer ?
#
loop_
_entity_poly.entity_id
_entity_poly.type
_entity_poly.pdbx_seq_one_letter_code
_entity_poly.pdbx_strand_id
1 'polypeptide(L)'
;MINTFSLNKKIRIKCCNKIMFFNPDDIIYITKDGRYSIIKTKKKDYLCSKPLKYFESEFEKYKIIRVHKSYLINFNYVDYIKKENYRNIKLYIKKYDLQIKVGGKYLDKIKNSRIYNLNSHIHNIKS
;
A
#
# COMPACT_ATOMS: atom_id res chain seq x y z
N MET A 1 6.85 -24.46 24.70
CA MET A 1 6.30 -23.19 24.13
C MET A 1 6.05 -23.43 22.65
N ILE A 2 4.78 -23.50 22.25
CA ILE A 2 4.42 -23.81 20.85
C ILE A 2 4.68 -22.55 20.03
N ASN A 3 5.58 -22.64 19.05
CA ASN A 3 5.83 -21.59 18.07
C ASN A 3 4.50 -21.21 17.41
N THR A 4 4.03 -20.00 17.65
CA THR A 4 2.91 -19.41 16.91
C THR A 4 3.41 -19.11 15.51
N PHE A 5 3.39 -20.11 14.63
CA PHE A 5 3.48 -19.90 13.19
C PHE A 5 2.27 -19.03 12.80
N SER A 6 2.49 -17.72 12.73
CA SER A 6 1.53 -16.81 12.12
C SER A 6 1.29 -17.34 10.71
N LEU A 7 0.10 -17.91 10.46
CA LEU A 7 -0.32 -18.27 9.11
C LEU A 7 -0.37 -16.96 8.33
N ASN A 8 0.69 -16.64 7.60
CA ASN A 8 0.68 -15.63 6.55
C ASN A 8 -0.33 -16.12 5.49
N LYS A 9 -1.61 -15.82 5.71
CA LYS A 9 -2.73 -16.17 4.83
C LYS A 9 -2.47 -15.48 3.50
N LYS A 10 -1.97 -16.27 2.54
CA LYS A 10 -1.85 -15.82 1.16
C LYS A 10 -3.24 -15.46 0.64
N ILE A 11 -3.36 -14.30 0.01
CA ILE A 11 -4.61 -13.86 -0.61
C ILE A 11 -4.68 -14.44 -2.01
N ARG A 12 -5.81 -15.09 -2.31
CA ARG A 12 -6.07 -15.68 -3.62
C ARG A 12 -6.72 -14.64 -4.53
N ILE A 13 -6.01 -14.22 -5.56
CA ILE A 13 -6.46 -13.20 -6.52
C ILE A 13 -6.49 -13.81 -7.92
N LYS A 14 -7.61 -13.63 -8.63
CA LYS A 14 -7.71 -13.99 -10.05
C LYS A 14 -7.15 -12.86 -10.92
N CYS A 15 -6.03 -13.11 -11.60
CA CYS A 15 -5.41 -12.19 -12.54
C CYS A 15 -5.45 -12.80 -13.94
N CYS A 16 -6.17 -12.13 -14.85
CA CYS A 16 -6.46 -12.64 -16.19
C CYS A 16 -7.07 -14.06 -16.09
N ASN A 17 -6.40 -15.07 -16.68
CA ASN A 17 -6.86 -16.47 -16.70
C ASN A 17 -6.21 -17.33 -15.61
N LYS A 18 -5.44 -16.76 -14.68
CA LYS A 18 -4.72 -17.50 -13.65
C LYS A 18 -5.17 -17.09 -12.25
N ILE A 19 -5.23 -18.06 -11.35
CA ILE A 19 -5.39 -17.82 -9.92
C ILE A 19 -3.98 -17.71 -9.33
N MET A 20 -3.71 -16.60 -8.67
CA MET A 20 -2.42 -16.29 -8.07
C MET A 20 -2.59 -16.11 -6.56
N PHE A 21 -1.54 -16.48 -5.82
CA PHE A 21 -1.52 -16.36 -4.37
C PHE A 21 -0.48 -15.32 -3.98
N PHE A 22 -0.92 -14.29 -3.28
CA PHE A 22 -0.08 -13.17 -2.87
C PHE A 22 0.13 -13.18 -1.36
N ASN A 23 1.38 -13.04 -0.93
CA ASN A 23 1.66 -12.64 0.44
C ASN A 23 1.53 -11.11 0.53
N PRO A 24 0.64 -10.55 1.38
CA PRO A 24 0.49 -9.10 1.55
C PRO A 24 1.79 -8.39 1.92
N ASP A 25 2.68 -9.06 2.66
CA ASP A 25 3.99 -8.52 3.02
C ASP A 25 4.96 -8.41 1.84
N ASP A 26 4.70 -9.07 0.72
CA ASP A 26 5.51 -8.98 -0.49
C ASP A 26 5.02 -7.90 -1.46
N ILE A 27 3.81 -7.37 -1.24
CA ILE A 27 3.22 -6.32 -2.06
C ILE A 27 3.71 -4.96 -1.58
N ILE A 28 4.27 -4.17 -2.50
CA ILE A 28 4.79 -2.82 -2.22
C ILE A 28 3.68 -1.80 -2.45
N TYR A 29 3.05 -1.85 -3.62
CA TYR A 29 1.92 -1.00 -3.97
C TYR A 29 1.10 -1.65 -5.10
N ILE A 30 -0.12 -1.14 -5.29
CA ILE A 30 -1.00 -1.51 -6.40
C ILE A 30 -1.38 -0.23 -7.11
N THR A 31 -1.12 -0.16 -8.41
CA THR A 31 -1.47 0.98 -9.25
C THR A 31 -2.42 0.57 -10.36
N LYS A 32 -3.05 1.54 -11.03
CA LYS A 32 -3.78 1.30 -12.28
C LYS A 32 -2.89 1.64 -13.47
N ASP A 33 -3.05 0.87 -14.53
CA ASP A 33 -2.54 1.15 -15.87
C ASP A 33 -3.66 0.90 -16.89
N GLY A 34 -4.22 1.97 -17.43
CA GLY A 34 -5.43 1.93 -18.25
C GLY A 34 -6.60 1.22 -17.54
N ARG A 35 -7.03 0.10 -18.12
CA ARG A 35 -8.12 -0.76 -17.60
C ARG A 35 -7.64 -1.84 -16.63
N TYR A 36 -6.33 -2.00 -16.48
CA TYR A 36 -5.72 -3.02 -15.65
C TYR A 36 -5.21 -2.42 -14.34
N SER A 37 -5.07 -3.28 -13.33
CA SER A 37 -4.33 -2.96 -12.12
C SER A 37 -3.04 -3.74 -12.09
N ILE A 38 -1.96 -3.10 -11.67
CA ILE A 38 -0.64 -3.69 -11.55
C ILE A 38 -0.35 -3.85 -10.06
N ILE A 39 -0.18 -5.08 -9.62
CA ILE A 39 0.32 -5.41 -8.28
C ILE A 39 1.84 -5.44 -8.37
N LYS A 40 2.49 -4.48 -7.71
CA LYS A 40 3.94 -4.39 -7.64
C LYS A 40 4.42 -5.12 -6.40
N THR A 41 5.23 -6.16 -6.60
CA THR A 41 5.79 -6.96 -5.51
C THR A 41 7.30 -6.86 -5.49
N LYS A 42 7.95 -7.31 -4.40
CA LYS A 42 9.41 -7.40 -4.30
C LYS A 42 10.08 -8.17 -5.46
N LYS A 43 9.36 -9.11 -6.07
CA LYS A 43 9.93 -10.04 -7.08
C LYS A 43 9.64 -9.61 -8.51
N LYS A 44 8.37 -9.31 -8.78
CA LYS A 44 7.88 -8.94 -10.12
C LYS A 44 6.51 -8.29 -10.07
N ASP A 45 6.07 -7.84 -11.22
CA ASP A 45 4.78 -7.18 -11.39
C ASP A 45 3.73 -8.15 -11.93
N TYR A 46 2.50 -7.94 -11.49
CA TYR A 46 1.36 -8.76 -11.91
C TYR A 46 0.25 -7.87 -12.43
N LEU A 47 -0.13 -8.11 -13.68
CA LEU A 47 -1.22 -7.41 -14.33
C LEU A 47 -2.53 -8.15 -14.08
N CYS A 48 -3.53 -7.45 -13.55
CA CYS A 48 -4.80 -8.02 -13.14
C CYS A 48 -5.95 -7.15 -13.67
N SER A 49 -6.93 -7.78 -14.31
CA SER A 49 -8.13 -7.13 -14.85
C SER A 49 -9.21 -6.89 -13.77
N LYS A 50 -8.79 -6.35 -12.62
CA LYS A 50 -9.67 -6.02 -11.49
C LYS A 50 -9.49 -4.55 -11.14
N PRO A 51 -10.55 -3.85 -10.68
CA PRO A 51 -10.44 -2.45 -10.29
C PRO A 51 -9.71 -2.30 -8.94
N LEU A 52 -9.10 -1.14 -8.68
CA LEU A 52 -8.47 -0.83 -7.38
C LEU A 52 -9.41 -1.00 -6.17
N LYS A 53 -10.72 -0.80 -6.36
CA LYS A 53 -11.73 -1.02 -5.31
C LYS A 53 -11.82 -2.48 -4.87
N TYR A 54 -11.61 -3.43 -5.80
CA TYR A 54 -11.55 -4.85 -5.46
C TYR A 54 -10.37 -5.15 -4.54
N PHE A 55 -9.18 -4.64 -4.88
CA PHE A 55 -7.99 -4.80 -4.05
C PHE A 55 -8.13 -4.09 -2.70
N GLU A 56 -8.78 -2.94 -2.65
CA GLU A 56 -9.04 -2.23 -1.39
C GLU A 56 -9.81 -3.09 -0.39
N SER A 57 -10.81 -3.85 -0.85
CA SER A 57 -11.57 -4.78 -0.01
C SER A 57 -10.75 -6.04 0.35
N GLU A 58 -10.05 -6.64 -0.61
CA GLU A 58 -9.22 -7.83 -0.36
C GLU A 58 -8.11 -7.56 0.67
N PHE A 59 -7.54 -6.35 0.62
CA PHE A 59 -6.43 -5.95 1.48
C PHE A 59 -6.83 -5.11 2.70
N GLU A 60 -8.12 -4.96 2.99
CA GLU A 60 -8.62 -4.08 4.06
C GLU A 60 -8.05 -4.42 5.45
N LYS A 61 -7.79 -5.70 5.71
CA LYS A 61 -7.22 -6.19 6.98
C LYS A 61 -5.69 -6.08 7.05
N TYR A 62 -5.06 -5.59 6.00
CA TYR A 62 -3.60 -5.47 5.91
C TYR A 62 -3.20 -4.00 5.86
N LYS A 63 -1.89 -3.72 5.98
CA LYS A 63 -1.35 -2.36 5.92
C LYS A 63 -1.31 -1.78 4.50
N ILE A 64 -2.16 -2.27 3.60
CA ILE A 64 -2.25 -1.78 2.22
C ILE A 64 -3.47 -0.88 2.11
N ILE A 65 -3.23 0.42 2.06
CA ILE A 65 -4.27 1.43 2.14
C ILE A 65 -4.28 2.25 0.86
N ARG A 66 -5.49 2.59 0.41
CA ARG A 66 -5.69 3.49 -0.71
C ARG A 66 -5.34 4.93 -0.34
N VAL A 67 -4.38 5.51 -1.04
CA VAL A 67 -3.91 6.88 -0.80
C VAL A 67 -4.23 7.84 -1.95
N HIS A 68 -4.55 7.29 -3.13
CA HIS A 68 -4.91 8.07 -4.31
C HIS A 68 -5.96 7.32 -5.15
N LYS A 69 -6.61 8.01 -6.10
CA LYS A 69 -7.57 7.37 -7.01
C LYS A 69 -6.95 6.22 -7.82
N SER A 70 -5.62 6.26 -7.96
CA SER A 70 -4.82 5.34 -8.78
C SER A 70 -3.85 4.48 -7.99
N TYR A 71 -3.77 4.61 -6.66
CA TYR A 71 -2.75 3.92 -5.86
C TYR A 71 -3.30 3.39 -4.53
N LEU A 72 -3.01 2.12 -4.27
CA LEU A 72 -2.96 1.53 -2.94
C LEU A 72 -1.49 1.30 -2.57
N ILE A 73 -1.10 1.63 -1.35
CA ILE A 73 0.29 1.52 -0.89
C ILE A 73 0.34 0.64 0.35
N ASN A 74 1.33 -0.24 0.40
CA ASN A 74 1.69 -0.93 1.63
C ASN A 74 2.54 -0.02 2.52
N PHE A 75 1.98 0.35 3.66
CA PHE A 75 2.63 1.25 4.61
C PHE A 75 3.88 0.66 5.27
N ASN A 76 4.10 -0.65 5.21
CA ASN A 76 5.35 -1.27 5.64
C ASN A 76 6.56 -0.85 4.78
N TYR A 77 6.34 -0.34 3.57
CA TYR A 77 7.40 0.09 2.65
C TYR A 77 7.56 1.61 2.60
N VAL A 78 6.75 2.36 3.33
CA VAL A 78 6.78 3.82 3.30
C VAL A 78 7.91 4.30 4.19
N ASP A 79 8.88 5.00 3.60
CA ASP A 79 9.99 5.57 4.37
C ASP A 79 9.53 6.79 5.16
N TYR A 80 8.83 7.72 4.50
CA TYR A 80 8.34 8.93 5.13
C TYR A 80 7.19 9.58 4.35
N ILE A 81 6.47 10.46 5.04
CA ILE A 81 5.39 11.27 4.50
C ILE A 81 5.80 12.74 4.67
N LYS A 82 5.82 13.49 3.57
CA LYS A 82 6.09 14.93 3.58
C LYS A 82 4.79 15.70 3.40
N LYS A 83 4.45 16.54 4.37
CA LYS A 83 3.37 17.52 4.26
C LYS A 83 3.97 18.83 3.77
N GLU A 84 3.67 19.21 2.53
CA GLU A 84 4.09 20.50 1.97
C GLU A 84 3.10 21.60 2.36
N ASN A 85 1.80 21.33 2.28
CA ASN A 85 0.72 22.25 2.69
C ASN A 85 -0.47 21.44 3.24
N TYR A 86 -1.51 22.10 3.77
CA TYR A 86 -2.73 21.45 4.29
C TYR A 86 -3.37 20.44 3.32
N ARG A 87 -3.27 20.67 2.01
CA ARG A 87 -3.84 19.82 0.94
C ARG A 87 -2.78 19.06 0.12
N ASN A 88 -1.49 19.31 0.35
CA ASN A 88 -0.41 18.68 -0.40
C ASN A 88 0.42 17.81 0.53
N ILE A 89 0.11 16.52 0.49
CA ILE A 89 0.84 15.48 1.22
C ILE A 89 1.39 14.49 0.20
N LYS A 90 2.66 14.19 0.33
CA LYS A 90 3.40 13.28 -0.54
C LYS A 90 3.97 12.14 0.28
N LEU A 91 3.89 10.94 -0.27
CA LEU A 91 4.42 9.72 0.33
C LEU A 91 5.60 9.23 -0.51
N TYR A 92 6.67 8.82 0.16
CA TYR A 92 7.92 8.43 -0.47
C TYR A 92 8.28 6.99 -0.11
N ILE A 93 8.67 6.23 -1.14
CA ILE A 93 9.25 4.90 -1.02
C ILE A 93 10.60 4.95 -1.75
N LYS A 94 11.67 5.23 -1.00
CA LYS A 94 13.03 5.48 -1.53
C LYS A 94 13.55 4.28 -2.32
N LYS A 95 13.34 3.06 -1.79
CA LYS A 95 13.84 1.83 -2.41
C LYS A 95 13.34 1.61 -3.84
N TYR A 96 12.18 2.16 -4.18
CA TYR A 96 11.55 1.99 -5.50
C TYR A 96 11.38 3.33 -6.24
N ASP A 97 12.07 4.38 -5.80
CA ASP A 97 12.01 5.74 -6.34
C ASP A 97 10.57 6.23 -6.61
N LEU A 98 9.67 5.93 -5.68
CA LEU A 98 8.24 6.16 -5.86
C LEU A 98 7.77 7.30 -4.95
N GLN A 99 7.28 8.37 -5.58
CA GLN A 99 6.62 9.49 -4.92
C GLN A 99 5.15 9.56 -5.32
N ILE A 100 4.24 9.48 -4.34
CA ILE A 100 2.80 9.51 -4.59
C ILE A 100 2.16 10.67 -3.83
N LYS A 101 1.41 11.51 -4.56
CA LYS A 101 0.55 12.53 -3.96
C LYS A 101 -0.68 11.87 -3.36
N VAL A 102 -0.91 12.12 -2.08
CA VAL A 102 -2.12 11.70 -1.38
C VAL A 102 -3.30 12.52 -1.88
N GLY A 103 -4.38 11.85 -2.31
CA GLY A 103 -5.61 12.51 -2.69
C GLY A 103 -6.35 13.02 -1.46
N GLY A 104 -6.89 14.24 -1.51
CA GLY A 104 -7.56 14.87 -0.35
C GLY A 104 -8.63 14.00 0.31
N LYS A 105 -9.43 13.27 -0.48
CA LYS A 105 -10.45 12.32 0.01
C LYS A 105 -9.89 11.15 0.82
N TYR A 106 -8.63 10.79 0.60
CA TYR A 106 -7.96 9.66 1.27
C TYR A 106 -7.17 10.11 2.50
N LEU A 107 -7.07 11.42 2.74
CA LEU A 107 -6.27 11.97 3.81
C LEU A 107 -6.83 11.62 5.19
N ASP A 108 -8.14 11.69 5.37
CA ASP A 108 -8.78 11.40 6.65
C ASP A 108 -8.58 9.93 7.04
N LYS A 109 -8.64 9.01 6.04
CA LYS A 109 -8.35 7.59 6.24
C LYS A 109 -6.91 7.34 6.70
N ILE A 110 -5.95 8.11 6.18
CA ILE A 110 -4.54 8.01 6.57
C ILE A 110 -4.30 8.62 7.95
N LYS A 111 -4.83 9.81 8.23
CA LYS A 111 -4.68 10.48 9.54
C LYS A 111 -5.33 9.70 10.68
N ASN A 112 -6.51 9.13 10.44
CA ASN A 112 -7.23 8.32 11.42
C ASN A 112 -6.63 6.91 11.57
N SER A 113 -5.77 6.49 10.63
CA SER A 113 -4.98 5.28 10.82
C SER A 113 -3.87 5.56 11.82
N ARG A 114 -3.72 4.68 12.83
CA ARG A 114 -2.61 4.69 13.82
C ARG A 114 -1.21 4.77 13.19
N ILE A 115 -1.11 4.54 11.89
CA ILE A 115 0.12 4.54 11.09
C ILE A 115 0.71 5.95 10.93
N TYR A 116 -0.13 7.00 10.85
CA TYR A 116 0.35 8.38 10.72
C TYR A 116 1.12 8.83 11.97
N ASN A 117 0.65 8.46 13.17
CA ASN A 117 1.29 8.84 14.44
C ASN A 117 2.61 8.09 14.68
N LEU A 118 2.75 6.85 14.21
CA LEU A 118 3.99 6.07 14.36
C LEU A 118 5.14 6.68 13.54
N ASN A 119 4.89 7.04 12.28
CA ASN A 119 5.94 7.57 11.40
C ASN A 119 6.25 9.06 11.65
N SER A 120 5.32 9.81 12.25
CA SER A 120 5.54 11.22 12.64
C SER A 120 6.49 11.34 13.85
N HIS A 121 6.50 10.36 14.76
CA HIS A 121 7.41 10.37 15.91
C HIS A 121 8.81 9.82 15.60
N ILE A 122 8.96 8.90 14.63
CA ILE A 122 10.28 8.31 14.33
C ILE A 122 11.25 9.33 13.70
N HIS A 123 10.78 10.39 13.04
CA HIS A 123 11.64 11.40 12.41
C HIS A 123 11.89 12.66 13.24
N ASN A 124 11.22 12.83 14.39
CA ASN A 124 11.50 13.95 15.30
C ASN A 124 12.60 13.64 16.34
N ILE A 125 13.28 12.50 16.23
CA ILE A 125 14.32 12.05 17.18
C ILE A 125 15.71 11.96 16.49
N LYS A 126 15.85 12.41 15.24
CA LYS A 126 17.13 12.38 14.49
C LYS A 126 17.55 13.71 13.89
N SER A 127 17.10 14.83 14.46
CA SER A 127 17.67 16.16 14.21
C SER A 127 18.20 16.74 15.50
#